data_AF-A0A0G1ICA9-F1
#
_entry.id   AF-A0A0G1ICA9-F1
#
_cell.length_a   1.000
_cell.length_b   1.000
_cell.length_c   1.000
_cell.angle_alpha   90.00
_cell.angle_beta   90.00
_cell.angle_gamma   90.00
#
_symmetry.space_group_name_H-M   'P 1'
#
loop_
_entity.id
_entity.type
_entity.pdbx_description
1 polymer ?
#
loop_
_entity_poly.entity_id
_entity_poly.type
_entity_poly.pdbx_seq_one_letter_code
_entity_poly.pdbx_strand_id
1 'polypeptide(L)'
;MKTAISALLISLFALSLLGLKVKAEEIPTSVTPLAALLLQNESASSTAADLIFGQNLLQAIQTTKKNLQQQVDNQLANPAYRAPIVYSRSAPVEIIVSLWNQDTNEFDLVRVMKKGSQLTLINNSNYKFKLVGDNGVNSLIEISNRPDLRVIGLIYPVFADISTAKLTRYRLENVVYIPYSDKLNNEVIVQTGEDYLNKKIQAVYDELNKLGIKSKADPGKLITEVIDPAVVKTIIAIEHVDASVLLNNSADQYLHRFYATLATNEHASYAYAKSSASARGLVFEKNKARTHFAR
;
A
#
# COMPACT_ATOMS: atom_id res chain seq x y z
N MET A 1 -2.26 11.73 18.67
CA MET A 1 -2.16 13.00 17.92
C MET A 1 -0.85 13.76 18.13
N LYS A 2 -0.28 13.85 19.34
CA LYS A 2 1.06 14.48 19.56
C LYS A 2 2.26 13.67 19.02
N THR A 3 2.06 12.42 18.60
CA THR A 3 3.13 11.47 18.24
C THR A 3 3.50 11.49 16.75
N ALA A 4 2.55 11.80 15.86
CA ALA A 4 2.81 11.88 14.41
C ALA A 4 3.73 13.05 14.03
N ILE A 5 3.64 14.16 14.78
CA ILE A 5 4.49 15.35 14.63
C ILE A 5 5.96 15.02 14.92
N SER A 6 6.23 14.07 15.82
CA SER A 6 7.60 13.75 16.25
C SER A 6 8.40 12.93 15.22
N ALA A 7 7.73 12.08 14.42
CA ALA A 7 8.41 11.23 13.43
C ALA A 7 8.87 12.00 12.19
N LEU A 8 8.06 12.95 11.71
CA LEU A 8 8.40 13.81 10.57
C LEU A 8 9.56 14.77 10.92
N LEU A 9 9.59 15.27 12.16
CA LEU A 9 10.65 16.15 12.67
C LEU A 9 12.00 15.43 12.85
N ILE A 10 12.02 14.12 13.14
CA ILE A 10 13.26 13.36 13.32
C ILE A 10 13.92 13.05 11.97
N SER A 11 13.14 12.81 10.90
CA SER A 11 13.67 12.62 9.54
C SER A 11 14.28 13.91 8.98
N LEU A 12 13.62 15.06 9.22
CA LEU A 12 14.17 16.37 8.84
C LEU A 12 15.42 16.79 9.62
N PHE A 13 15.63 16.27 10.84
CA PHE A 13 16.79 16.61 11.67
C PHE A 13 18.08 15.91 11.23
N ALA A 14 18.00 14.80 10.49
CA ALA A 14 19.16 14.07 10.01
C ALA A 14 19.89 14.76 8.85
N LEU A 15 19.22 15.69 8.13
CA LEU A 15 19.81 16.40 7.00
C LEU A 15 20.60 17.67 7.39
N SER A 16 20.51 18.17 8.62
CA SER A 16 21.27 19.35 9.06
C SER A 16 22.72 19.04 9.44
N LEU A 17 23.14 17.77 9.39
CA LEU A 17 24.49 17.30 9.79
C LEU A 17 25.43 17.02 8.61
N LEU A 18 24.97 17.17 7.36
CA LEU A 18 25.84 17.09 6.18
C LEU A 18 26.03 18.49 5.60
N GLY A 19 27.07 19.19 6.08
CA GLY A 19 27.53 20.48 5.57
C GLY A 19 28.12 20.41 4.16
N LEU A 20 27.32 20.00 3.17
CA LEU A 20 27.69 20.03 1.77
C LEU A 20 27.53 21.46 1.23
N LYS A 21 28.65 22.19 1.16
CA LYS A 21 28.75 23.39 0.32
C LYS A 21 28.76 22.96 -1.14
N VAL A 22 27.62 23.05 -1.83
CA VAL A 22 27.57 22.95 -3.29
C VAL A 22 27.88 24.33 -3.86
N LYS A 23 28.95 24.40 -4.65
CA LYS A 23 29.36 25.58 -5.41
C LYS A 23 28.39 25.70 -6.59
N ALA A 24 27.75 26.85 -6.75
CA ALA A 24 26.87 27.12 -7.88
C ALA A 24 27.71 27.16 -9.16
N GLU A 25 27.51 26.19 -10.03
CA GLU A 25 28.02 26.19 -11.40
C GLU A 25 26.79 26.38 -12.31
N GLU A 26 26.85 27.42 -13.15
CA GLU A 26 25.72 27.86 -13.98
C GLU A 26 25.33 26.75 -14.97
N ILE A 27 24.10 26.23 -14.82
CA ILE A 27 23.52 25.27 -15.77
C ILE A 27 22.96 26.08 -16.96
N PRO A 28 23.35 25.77 -18.21
CA PRO A 28 22.82 26.47 -19.37
C PRO A 28 21.34 26.13 -19.56
N THR A 29 20.49 27.15 -19.46
CA THR A 29 19.06 27.15 -19.77
C THR A 29 18.83 27.07 -21.27
N SER A 30 18.85 25.87 -21.85
CA SER A 30 18.11 25.59 -23.09
C SER A 30 17.92 24.09 -23.30
N VAL A 31 16.85 23.55 -22.73
CA VAL A 31 16.26 22.32 -23.28
C VAL A 31 15.63 22.69 -24.61
N THR A 32 16.27 22.28 -25.71
CA THR A 32 15.73 22.43 -27.06
C THR A 32 14.33 21.80 -27.15
N PRO A 33 13.40 22.39 -27.93
CA PRO A 33 12.04 21.86 -28.10
C PRO A 33 12.03 20.38 -28.53
N LEU A 34 13.07 19.92 -29.21
CA LEU A 34 13.22 18.53 -29.65
C LEU A 34 13.48 17.55 -28.50
N ALA A 35 14.17 17.97 -27.43
CA ALA A 35 14.37 17.16 -26.22
C ALA A 35 13.10 17.10 -25.36
N ALA A 36 12.33 18.20 -25.32
CA ALA A 36 11.00 18.21 -24.71
C ALA A 36 9.99 17.37 -25.51
N LEU A 37 10.10 17.34 -26.84
CA LEU A 37 9.27 16.50 -27.71
C LEU A 37 9.63 15.01 -27.61
N LEU A 38 10.91 14.69 -27.42
CA LEU A 38 11.36 13.31 -27.17
C LEU A 38 10.96 12.81 -25.77
N LEU A 39 10.90 13.68 -24.77
CA LEU A 39 10.41 13.34 -23.42
C LEU A 39 8.87 13.25 -23.33
N GLN A 40 8.12 13.83 -24.28
CA GLN A 40 6.66 13.71 -24.32
C GLN A 40 6.16 12.46 -25.07
N ASN A 41 7.01 11.78 -25.83
CA ASN A 41 6.62 10.63 -26.66
C ASN A 41 6.80 9.25 -26.01
N GLU A 42 7.24 9.18 -24.75
CA GLU A 42 7.28 7.92 -23.97
C GLU A 42 6.12 7.76 -22.99
N SER A 43 5.12 8.65 -23.03
CA SER A 43 3.85 8.42 -22.33
C SER A 43 2.98 7.53 -23.22
N ALA A 44 2.87 6.24 -22.85
CA ALA A 44 2.04 5.28 -23.55
C ALA A 44 0.64 5.86 -23.82
N SER A 45 0.25 5.93 -25.10
CA SER A 45 -1.11 6.31 -25.45
C SER A 45 -2.02 5.12 -25.13
N SER A 46 -2.59 5.09 -23.92
CA SER A 46 -3.66 4.16 -23.59
C SER A 46 -4.79 4.28 -24.61
N THR A 47 -5.25 3.15 -25.14
CA THR A 47 -6.42 3.17 -26.02
C THR A 47 -7.69 3.48 -25.20
N ALA A 48 -8.74 3.94 -25.87
CA ALA A 48 -10.04 4.14 -25.19
C ALA A 48 -10.55 2.86 -24.51
N ALA A 49 -10.26 1.68 -25.07
CA ALA A 49 -10.60 0.40 -24.48
C ALA A 49 -9.83 0.13 -23.18
N ASP A 50 -8.53 0.47 -23.14
CA ASP A 50 -7.70 0.31 -21.93
C ASP A 50 -8.17 1.21 -20.79
N LEU A 51 -8.56 2.45 -21.12
CA LEU A 51 -9.12 3.37 -20.13
C LEU A 51 -10.47 2.87 -19.58
N ILE A 52 -11.36 2.38 -20.46
CA ILE A 52 -12.64 1.80 -20.04
C ILE A 52 -12.42 0.58 -19.14
N PHE A 53 -11.53 -0.33 -19.53
CA PHE A 53 -11.17 -1.47 -18.71
C PHE A 53 -10.60 -1.05 -17.35
N GLY A 54 -9.67 -0.09 -17.33
CA GLY A 54 -9.08 0.44 -16.11
C GLY A 54 -10.11 1.03 -15.15
N GLN A 55 -11.10 1.76 -15.67
CA GLN A 55 -12.18 2.33 -14.86
C GLN A 55 -13.11 1.25 -14.29
N ASN A 56 -13.50 0.26 -15.11
CA ASN A 56 -14.31 -0.86 -14.64
C ASN A 56 -13.59 -1.66 -13.55
N LEU A 57 -12.28 -1.89 -13.72
CA LEU A 57 -11.45 -2.57 -12.74
C LEU A 57 -11.35 -1.76 -11.44
N LEU A 58 -11.14 -0.45 -11.52
CA LEU A 58 -11.11 0.43 -10.34
C LEU A 58 -12.44 0.37 -9.57
N GLN A 59 -13.56 0.42 -10.28
CA GLN A 59 -14.88 0.31 -9.67
C GLN A 59 -15.09 -1.08 -9.02
N ALA A 60 -14.64 -2.15 -9.68
CA ALA A 60 -14.70 -3.50 -9.13
C ALA A 60 -13.87 -3.63 -7.84
N ILE A 61 -12.65 -3.07 -7.81
CA ILE A 61 -11.79 -3.06 -6.62
C ILE A 61 -12.45 -2.29 -5.47
N GLN A 62 -13.00 -1.10 -5.74
CA GLN A 62 -13.68 -0.29 -4.72
C GLN A 62 -14.89 -1.03 -4.15
N THR A 63 -15.68 -1.67 -5.02
CA THR A 63 -16.85 -2.48 -4.62
C THR A 63 -16.41 -3.66 -3.77
N THR A 64 -15.39 -4.41 -4.21
CA THR A 64 -14.83 -5.53 -3.45
C THR A 64 -14.32 -5.09 -2.09
N LYS A 65 -13.53 -4.02 -2.02
CA LYS A 65 -12.98 -3.51 -0.76
C LYS A 65 -14.10 -3.18 0.23
N LYS A 66 -15.16 -2.49 -0.23
CA LYS A 66 -16.34 -2.18 0.58
C LYS A 66 -17.04 -3.45 1.08
N ASN A 67 -17.30 -4.41 0.19
CA ASN A 67 -18.02 -5.64 0.52
C ASN A 67 -17.23 -6.52 1.49
N LEU A 68 -15.92 -6.68 1.28
CA LEU A 68 -15.05 -7.41 2.19
C LEU A 68 -14.94 -6.71 3.54
N GLN A 69 -14.86 -5.37 3.56
CA GLN A 69 -14.78 -4.62 4.82
C GLN A 69 -16.07 -4.79 5.62
N GLN A 70 -17.22 -4.71 4.96
CA GLN A 70 -18.51 -4.96 5.59
C GLN A 70 -18.59 -6.37 6.20
N GLN A 71 -18.01 -7.39 5.56
CA GLN A 71 -17.95 -8.74 6.15
C GLN A 71 -17.11 -8.80 7.41
N VAL A 72 -15.93 -8.17 7.40
CA VAL A 72 -15.07 -8.07 8.59
C VAL A 72 -15.79 -7.30 9.70
N ASP A 73 -16.44 -6.18 9.38
CA ASP A 73 -17.17 -5.37 10.35
C ASP A 73 -18.36 -6.13 10.95
N ASN A 74 -19.14 -6.85 10.12
CA ASN A 74 -20.22 -7.70 10.57
C ASN A 74 -19.73 -8.84 11.48
N GLN A 75 -18.59 -9.44 11.15
CA GLN A 75 -17.95 -10.46 11.99
C GLN A 75 -17.57 -9.88 13.36
N LEU A 76 -16.97 -8.69 13.38
CA LEU A 76 -16.57 -8.01 14.62
C LEU A 76 -17.77 -7.52 15.45
N ALA A 77 -18.85 -7.12 14.80
CA ALA A 77 -20.09 -6.70 15.45
C ALA A 77 -20.86 -7.86 16.08
N ASN A 78 -20.62 -9.11 15.65
CA ASN A 78 -21.27 -10.28 16.23
C ASN A 78 -20.80 -10.52 17.67
N PRO A 79 -21.68 -10.43 18.70
CA PRO A 79 -21.30 -10.60 20.10
C PRO A 79 -20.72 -11.98 20.44
N ALA A 80 -21.04 -13.01 19.64
CA ALA A 80 -20.52 -14.36 19.79
C ALA A 80 -19.13 -14.55 19.16
N TYR A 81 -18.67 -13.63 18.32
CA TYR A 81 -17.38 -13.77 17.64
C TYR A 81 -16.22 -13.69 18.63
N ARG A 82 -15.30 -14.65 18.51
CA ARG A 82 -14.02 -14.66 19.23
C ARG A 82 -12.92 -14.88 18.21
N ALA A 83 -12.00 -13.93 18.12
CA ALA A 83 -10.84 -14.03 17.25
C ALA A 83 -10.02 -15.29 17.60
N PRO A 84 -9.69 -16.16 16.62
CA PRO A 84 -8.92 -17.36 16.87
C PRO A 84 -7.55 -17.05 17.49
N ILE A 85 -7.08 -17.94 18.38
CA ILE A 85 -5.74 -17.88 18.96
C ILE A 85 -4.92 -19.05 18.43
N VAL A 86 -3.72 -18.75 17.94
CA VAL A 86 -2.74 -19.73 17.46
C VAL A 86 -1.41 -19.56 18.20
N TYR A 87 -0.60 -20.62 18.20
CA TYR A 87 0.66 -20.67 18.97
C TYR A 87 1.91 -20.52 18.08
N SER A 88 1.72 -20.39 16.77
CA SER A 88 2.80 -20.20 15.80
C SER A 88 2.34 -19.32 14.64
N ARG A 89 3.27 -18.54 14.07
CA ARG A 89 3.05 -17.79 12.81
C ARG A 89 2.96 -18.70 11.58
N SER A 90 3.37 -19.97 11.72
CA SER A 90 3.23 -20.99 10.67
C SER A 90 1.92 -21.77 10.75
N ALA A 91 1.03 -21.43 11.70
CA ALA A 91 -0.26 -22.09 11.81
C ALA A 91 -1.06 -21.92 10.50
N PRO A 92 -1.81 -22.95 10.07
CA PRO A 92 -2.75 -22.80 8.96
C PRO A 92 -3.74 -21.67 9.27
N VAL A 93 -4.01 -20.86 8.26
CA VAL A 93 -4.95 -19.74 8.36
C VAL A 93 -5.97 -19.82 7.26
N GLU A 94 -7.22 -19.53 7.60
CA GLU A 94 -8.25 -19.32 6.61
C GLU A 94 -8.13 -17.92 6.02
N ILE A 95 -8.21 -17.84 4.70
CA ILE A 95 -8.33 -16.61 3.93
C ILE A 95 -9.61 -16.66 3.10
N ILE A 96 -10.20 -15.50 2.83
CA ILE A 96 -11.30 -15.36 1.86
C ILE A 96 -10.73 -14.65 0.64
N VAL A 97 -10.85 -15.27 -0.52
CA VAL A 97 -10.39 -14.76 -1.80
C VAL A 97 -11.59 -14.21 -2.56
N SER A 98 -11.55 -12.94 -2.96
CA SER A 98 -12.56 -12.34 -3.83
C SER A 98 -12.16 -12.45 -5.28
N LEU A 99 -13.05 -13.07 -6.06
CA LEU A 99 -12.95 -13.22 -7.49
C LEU A 99 -13.86 -12.22 -8.18
N TRP A 100 -13.42 -11.70 -9.32
CA TRP A 100 -14.20 -10.85 -10.21
C TRP A 100 -14.14 -11.40 -11.62
N ASN A 101 -15.32 -11.53 -12.24
CA ASN A 101 -15.47 -11.85 -13.64
C ASN A 101 -15.46 -10.55 -14.45
N GLN A 102 -14.44 -10.41 -15.30
CA GLN A 102 -14.26 -9.18 -16.09
C GLN A 102 -15.33 -9.01 -17.19
N ASP A 103 -15.96 -10.09 -17.63
CA ASP A 103 -16.93 -10.09 -18.73
C ASP A 103 -18.36 -9.83 -18.21
N THR A 104 -18.71 -10.44 -17.06
CA THR A 104 -20.06 -10.33 -16.47
C THR A 104 -20.16 -9.29 -15.36
N ASN A 105 -19.03 -8.80 -14.86
CA ASN A 105 -18.93 -7.94 -13.68
C ASN A 105 -19.50 -8.60 -12.40
N GLU A 106 -19.54 -9.93 -12.36
CA GLU A 106 -19.96 -10.70 -11.20
C GLU A 106 -18.80 -10.94 -10.22
N PHE A 107 -19.14 -11.14 -8.95
CA PHE A 107 -18.19 -11.37 -7.87
C PHE A 107 -18.47 -12.72 -7.22
N ASP A 108 -17.40 -13.42 -6.82
CA ASP A 108 -17.49 -14.65 -6.04
C ASP A 108 -16.50 -14.59 -4.86
N LEU A 109 -16.78 -15.34 -3.80
CA LEU A 109 -15.98 -15.40 -2.59
C LEU A 109 -15.63 -16.84 -2.26
N VAL A 110 -14.33 -17.10 -2.15
CA VAL A 110 -13.83 -18.45 -1.98
C VAL A 110 -13.03 -18.55 -0.69
N ARG A 111 -13.41 -19.49 0.17
CA ARG A 111 -12.71 -19.78 1.43
C ARG A 111 -11.57 -20.75 1.14
N VAL A 112 -10.35 -20.33 1.49
CA VAL A 112 -9.12 -21.09 1.25
C VAL A 112 -8.36 -21.23 2.56
N MET A 113 -7.93 -22.43 2.90
CA MET A 113 -6.97 -22.67 3.96
C MET A 113 -5.56 -22.53 3.40
N LYS A 114 -4.78 -21.57 3.93
CA LYS A 114 -3.36 -21.37 3.59
C LYS A 114 -2.47 -21.98 4.67
N LYS A 115 -1.50 -22.79 4.26
CA LYS A 115 -0.43 -23.30 5.14
C LYS A 115 0.91 -23.22 4.41
N GLY A 116 1.75 -22.26 4.79
CA GLY A 116 2.95 -21.95 4.00
C GLY A 116 2.55 -21.58 2.57
N SER A 117 3.10 -22.30 1.59
CA SER A 117 2.78 -22.13 0.17
C SER A 117 1.57 -22.92 -0.33
N GLN A 118 1.00 -23.78 0.50
CA GLN A 118 -0.15 -24.62 0.13
C GLN A 118 -1.47 -23.86 0.31
N LEU A 119 -2.36 -24.01 -0.67
CA LEU A 119 -3.72 -23.47 -0.67
C LEU A 119 -4.70 -24.64 -0.84
N THR A 120 -5.57 -24.84 0.13
CA THR A 120 -6.60 -25.89 0.12
C THR A 120 -7.97 -25.25 0.19
N LEU A 121 -8.85 -25.55 -0.78
CA LEU A 121 -10.23 -25.06 -0.75
C LEU A 121 -10.98 -25.62 0.46
N ILE A 122 -11.73 -24.74 1.13
CA ILE A 122 -12.63 -25.13 2.24
C ILE A 122 -14.03 -25.42 1.70
N ASN A 123 -14.44 -24.78 0.61
CA ASN A 123 -15.72 -25.00 -0.06
C ASN A 123 -15.58 -25.92 -1.30
N ASN A 124 -16.66 -26.60 -1.68
CA ASN A 124 -16.74 -27.42 -2.89
C ASN A 124 -16.85 -26.55 -4.16
N SER A 125 -15.84 -25.71 -4.41
CA SER A 125 -15.69 -25.01 -5.68
C SER A 125 -14.76 -25.80 -6.61
N ASN A 126 -14.98 -25.71 -7.92
CA ASN A 126 -14.10 -26.32 -8.92
C ASN A 126 -12.87 -25.45 -9.23
N TYR A 127 -12.55 -24.47 -8.39
CA TYR A 127 -11.44 -23.55 -8.64
C TYR A 127 -10.09 -24.18 -8.30
N LYS A 128 -9.05 -23.77 -9.01
CA LYS A 128 -7.67 -24.16 -8.72
C LYS A 128 -6.83 -22.92 -8.49
N PHE A 129 -6.39 -22.71 -7.25
CA PHE A 129 -5.55 -21.58 -6.89
C PHE A 129 -4.07 -21.94 -6.90
N LYS A 130 -3.25 -20.98 -7.29
CA LYS A 130 -1.80 -21.02 -7.19
C LYS A 130 -1.33 -19.82 -6.36
N LEU A 131 -0.44 -20.07 -5.41
CA LEU A 131 0.33 -19.01 -4.77
C LEU A 131 1.54 -18.69 -5.64
N VAL A 132 1.58 -17.49 -6.21
CA VAL A 132 2.68 -17.03 -7.07
C VAL A 132 3.78 -16.38 -6.24
N GLY A 133 3.41 -15.63 -5.19
CA GLY A 133 4.34 -15.04 -4.24
C GLY A 133 3.74 -14.98 -2.83
N ASP A 134 4.51 -15.36 -1.81
CA ASP A 134 4.09 -15.33 -0.41
C ASP A 134 4.63 -14.07 0.28
N ASN A 135 3.73 -13.16 0.67
CA ASN A 135 4.09 -11.94 1.39
C ASN A 135 2.96 -11.49 2.32
N GLY A 136 2.42 -12.43 3.10
CA GLY A 136 1.34 -12.15 4.05
C GLY A 136 0.09 -11.61 3.35
N VAL A 137 -0.39 -10.44 3.76
CA VAL A 137 -1.58 -9.81 3.16
C VAL A 137 -1.38 -9.45 1.68
N ASN A 138 -0.14 -9.24 1.24
CA ASN A 138 0.22 -8.94 -0.15
C ASN A 138 0.63 -10.19 -0.93
N SER A 139 0.18 -11.37 -0.50
CA SER A 139 0.45 -12.62 -1.21
C SER A 139 -0.28 -12.64 -2.55
N LEU A 140 0.46 -12.87 -3.63
CA LEU A 140 -0.11 -12.97 -4.97
C LEU A 140 -0.72 -14.37 -5.16
N ILE A 141 -2.05 -14.41 -5.22
CA ILE A 141 -2.83 -15.62 -5.46
C ILE A 141 -3.50 -15.48 -6.83
N GLU A 142 -3.39 -16.52 -7.64
CA GLU A 142 -4.02 -16.58 -8.95
C GLU A 142 -4.93 -17.80 -9.08
N ILE A 143 -6.00 -17.64 -9.86
CA ILE A 143 -6.83 -18.74 -10.30
C ILE A 143 -6.29 -19.29 -11.62
N SER A 144 -6.00 -20.60 -11.63
CA SER A 144 -5.24 -21.26 -12.72
C SER A 144 -6.12 -21.92 -13.77
N ASN A 145 -7.42 -22.12 -13.49
CA ASN A 145 -8.34 -22.83 -14.37
C ASN A 145 -9.55 -22.00 -14.83
N ARG A 146 -9.55 -20.69 -14.56
CA ARG A 146 -10.58 -19.73 -14.97
C ARG A 146 -9.93 -18.41 -15.38
N PRO A 147 -9.50 -18.27 -16.66
CA PRO A 147 -8.80 -17.08 -17.13
C PRO A 147 -9.69 -15.81 -17.16
N ASP A 148 -11.00 -16.00 -17.13
CA ASP A 148 -12.02 -14.95 -17.03
C ASP A 148 -12.13 -14.33 -15.63
N LEU A 149 -11.62 -15.04 -14.60
CA LEU A 149 -11.67 -14.61 -13.21
C LEU A 149 -10.33 -14.01 -12.76
N ARG A 150 -10.41 -12.90 -12.01
CA ARG A 150 -9.26 -12.26 -11.37
C ARG A 150 -9.44 -12.24 -9.86
N VAL A 151 -8.35 -12.48 -9.13
CA VAL A 151 -8.32 -12.22 -7.69
C VAL A 151 -8.16 -10.71 -7.50
N ILE A 152 -9.16 -10.08 -6.89
CA ILE A 152 -9.19 -8.62 -6.70
C ILE A 152 -9.37 -8.21 -5.24
N GLY A 153 -9.15 -9.11 -4.29
CA GLY A 153 -9.14 -8.79 -2.87
C GLY A 153 -9.07 -10.01 -1.98
N LEU A 154 -8.55 -9.82 -0.78
CA LEU A 154 -8.43 -10.83 0.25
C LEU A 154 -9.03 -10.32 1.57
N ILE A 155 -9.69 -11.20 2.31
CA ILE A 155 -9.70 -11.13 3.77
C ILE A 155 -8.60 -12.05 4.26
N TYR A 156 -7.60 -11.47 4.92
CA TYR A 156 -6.40 -12.16 5.37
C TYR A 156 -6.21 -11.94 6.88
N PRO A 157 -5.93 -12.97 7.69
CA PRO A 157 -5.69 -12.80 9.11
C PRO A 157 -4.25 -12.34 9.37
N VAL A 158 -4.10 -11.23 10.08
CA VAL A 158 -2.82 -10.77 10.63
C VAL A 158 -2.64 -11.28 12.06
N PHE A 159 -1.39 -11.55 12.43
CA PHE A 159 -1.03 -12.11 13.72
C PHE A 159 -0.75 -10.98 14.72
N ALA A 160 -1.74 -10.67 15.56
CA ALA A 160 -1.57 -9.77 16.70
C ALA A 160 -0.88 -10.52 17.85
N ASP A 161 0.27 -10.02 18.28
CA ASP A 161 1.05 -10.64 19.36
C ASP A 161 0.37 -10.42 20.71
N ILE A 162 0.01 -11.51 21.36
CA ILE A 162 -0.57 -11.54 22.71
C ILE A 162 0.25 -12.46 23.63
N SER A 163 1.52 -12.66 23.27
CA SER A 163 2.42 -13.55 23.98
C SER A 163 2.72 -13.03 25.38
N THR A 164 2.96 -13.97 26.28
CA THR A 164 3.50 -13.69 27.62
C THR A 164 4.92 -14.24 27.70
N ALA A 165 5.67 -13.87 28.74
CA ALA A 165 7.01 -14.43 28.98
C ALA A 165 7.04 -15.97 29.02
N LYS A 166 5.91 -16.62 29.35
CA LYS A 166 5.80 -18.07 29.49
C LYS A 166 5.23 -18.77 28.25
N LEU A 167 4.57 -18.04 27.35
CA LEU A 167 3.82 -18.67 26.26
C LEU A 167 3.62 -17.73 25.08
N THR A 168 4.10 -18.18 23.91
CA THR A 168 3.89 -17.51 22.63
C THR A 168 2.47 -17.75 22.13
N ARG A 169 1.74 -16.68 21.84
CA ARG A 169 0.36 -16.72 21.33
C ARG A 169 0.11 -15.55 20.39
N TYR A 170 -0.66 -15.81 19.36
CA TYR A 170 -1.09 -14.81 18.41
C TYR A 170 -2.60 -14.85 18.27
N ARG A 171 -3.25 -13.70 18.36
CA ARG A 171 -4.65 -13.53 17.99
C ARG A 171 -4.71 -13.22 16.51
N LEU A 172 -5.57 -13.93 15.79
CA LEU A 172 -5.78 -13.69 14.36
C LEU A 172 -6.81 -12.57 14.17
N GLU A 173 -6.42 -11.52 13.48
CA GLU A 173 -7.27 -10.36 13.17
C GLU A 173 -7.45 -10.27 11.66
N ASN A 174 -8.68 -10.45 11.19
CA ASN A 174 -8.99 -10.37 9.77
C ASN A 174 -8.87 -8.94 9.27
N VAL A 175 -8.17 -8.75 8.15
CA VAL A 175 -8.04 -7.46 7.47
C VAL A 175 -8.34 -7.62 6.00
N VAL A 176 -8.85 -6.56 5.39
CA VAL A 176 -9.06 -6.48 3.94
C VAL A 176 -7.80 -5.95 3.28
N TYR A 177 -7.35 -6.62 2.23
CA TYR A 177 -6.21 -6.17 1.44
C TYR A 177 -6.38 -6.56 -0.02
N ILE A 178 -5.92 -5.70 -0.93
CA ILE A 178 -5.86 -5.96 -2.36
C ILE A 178 -4.40 -6.22 -2.71
N PRO A 179 -3.97 -7.49 -2.89
CA PRO A 179 -2.59 -7.79 -3.25
C PRO A 179 -2.23 -7.16 -4.59
N TYR A 180 -1.01 -6.64 -4.69
CA TYR A 180 -0.51 -6.18 -5.98
C TYR A 180 -0.37 -7.36 -6.95
N SER A 181 -0.81 -7.14 -8.19
CA SER A 181 -0.47 -7.98 -9.33
C SER A 181 -0.37 -7.12 -10.58
N ASP A 182 0.44 -7.54 -11.55
CA ASP A 182 0.56 -6.84 -12.84
C ASP A 182 -0.78 -6.80 -13.58
N LYS A 183 -1.67 -7.77 -13.31
CA LYS A 183 -3.04 -7.82 -13.84
C LYS A 183 -3.95 -6.70 -13.30
N LEU A 184 -3.58 -6.03 -12.21
CA LEU A 184 -4.25 -4.85 -11.68
C LEU A 184 -3.55 -3.54 -12.08
N ASN A 185 -2.36 -3.62 -12.65
CA ASN A 185 -1.53 -2.48 -12.96
C ASN A 185 -1.90 -1.90 -14.33
N ASN A 186 -2.59 -0.77 -14.34
CA ASN A 186 -2.92 0.00 -15.53
C ASN A 186 -2.88 1.50 -15.22
N GLU A 187 -2.87 2.34 -16.25
CA GLU A 187 -2.73 3.80 -16.09
C GLU A 187 -3.81 4.44 -15.23
N VAL A 188 -5.07 3.99 -15.33
CA VAL A 188 -6.16 4.51 -14.50
C VAL A 188 -5.89 4.24 -13.01
N ILE A 189 -5.44 3.03 -12.70
CA ILE A 189 -5.10 2.62 -11.33
C ILE A 189 -3.87 3.39 -10.83
N VAL A 190 -2.83 3.52 -11.66
CA VAL A 190 -1.62 4.28 -11.32
C VAL A 190 -1.95 5.75 -11.05
N GLN A 191 -2.69 6.42 -11.94
CA GLN A 191 -3.10 7.81 -11.76
C GLN A 191 -3.94 7.99 -10.51
N THR A 192 -4.86 7.06 -10.23
CA THR A 192 -5.68 7.10 -9.00
C THR A 192 -4.82 7.06 -7.73
N GLY A 193 -3.76 6.25 -7.73
CA GLY A 193 -2.83 6.15 -6.61
C GLY A 193 -1.96 7.38 -6.44
N GLU A 194 -1.51 7.96 -7.54
CA GLU A 194 -0.79 9.22 -7.55
C GLU A 194 -1.65 10.37 -7.00
N ASP A 195 -2.89 10.49 -7.48
CA ASP A 195 -3.85 11.49 -7.03
C ASP A 195 -4.16 11.33 -5.54
N TYR A 196 -4.27 10.09 -5.05
CA TYR A 196 -4.44 9.80 -3.64
C TYR A 196 -3.27 10.35 -2.81
N LEU A 197 -2.03 10.10 -3.22
CA LEU A 197 -0.85 10.59 -2.51
C LEU A 197 -0.76 12.12 -2.56
N ASN A 198 -0.98 12.71 -3.72
CA ASN A 198 -0.98 14.16 -3.90
C ASN A 198 -2.00 14.83 -2.96
N LYS A 199 -3.22 14.29 -2.87
CA LYS A 199 -4.25 14.76 -1.92
C LYS A 199 -3.82 14.66 -0.46
N LYS A 200 -3.12 13.58 -0.08
CA LYS A 200 -2.60 13.41 1.29
C LYS A 200 -1.49 14.39 1.62
N ILE A 201 -0.56 14.61 0.69
CA ILE A 201 0.51 15.59 0.85
C ILE A 201 -0.10 16.99 0.98
N GLN A 202 -1.03 17.36 0.11
CA GLN A 202 -1.70 18.66 0.16
C GLN A 202 -2.40 18.89 1.50
N ALA A 203 -3.15 17.90 2.00
CA ALA A 203 -3.84 18.00 3.29
C ALA A 203 -2.86 18.26 4.46
N VAL A 204 -1.67 17.65 4.43
CA VAL A 204 -0.63 17.89 5.44
C VAL A 204 -0.07 19.31 5.29
N TYR A 205 0.19 19.77 4.07
CA TYR A 205 0.68 21.13 3.81
C TYR A 205 -0.33 22.18 4.30
N ASP A 206 -1.62 21.96 4.04
CA ASP A 206 -2.70 22.84 4.51
C ASP A 206 -2.75 22.90 6.04
N GLU A 207 -2.59 21.76 6.73
CA GLU A 207 -2.53 21.71 8.19
C GLU A 207 -1.29 22.42 8.75
N LEU A 208 -0.11 22.20 8.16
CA LEU A 208 1.13 22.87 8.56
C LEU A 208 1.07 24.39 8.37
N ASN A 209 0.46 24.84 7.26
CA ASN A 209 0.19 26.25 6.98
C ASN A 209 -0.74 26.85 8.03
N LYS A 210 -1.84 26.16 8.33
CA LYS A 210 -2.82 26.59 9.35
C LYS A 210 -2.19 26.70 10.74
N LEU A 211 -1.26 25.81 11.08
CA LEU A 211 -0.51 25.83 12.33
C LEU A 211 0.64 26.83 12.34
N GLY A 212 0.94 27.48 11.20
CA GLY A 212 2.01 28.47 11.09
C GLY A 212 3.40 27.90 11.36
N ILE A 213 3.64 26.63 11.04
CA ILE A 213 4.91 25.95 11.37
C ILE A 213 6.06 26.59 10.59
N LYS A 214 6.96 27.27 11.31
CA LYS A 214 8.12 27.98 10.76
C LYS A 214 9.30 27.05 10.49
N SER A 215 10.04 27.33 9.41
CA SER A 215 11.31 26.69 9.11
C SER A 215 12.38 27.17 10.09
N LYS A 216 13.16 26.23 10.64
CA LYS A 216 14.36 26.56 11.41
C LYS A 216 15.57 26.86 10.51
N ALA A 217 15.58 26.30 9.30
CA ALA A 217 16.68 26.44 8.36
C ALA A 217 16.61 27.76 7.56
N ASP A 218 15.39 28.27 7.33
CA ASP A 218 15.14 29.54 6.65
C ASP A 218 14.23 30.42 7.52
N PRO A 219 14.81 31.25 8.41
CA PRO A 219 14.05 32.07 9.34
C PRO A 219 13.06 33.01 8.64
N GLY A 220 11.82 33.04 9.12
CA GLY A 220 10.74 33.88 8.59
C GLY A 220 9.77 33.12 7.69
N LYS A 221 10.22 32.06 7.01
CA LYS A 221 9.38 31.21 6.16
C LYS A 221 8.68 30.09 6.92
N LEU A 222 7.55 29.65 6.41
CA LEU A 222 6.89 28.40 6.80
C LEU A 222 7.66 27.21 6.23
N ILE A 223 7.54 26.05 6.88
CA ILE A 223 8.19 24.82 6.44
C ILE A 223 7.75 24.38 5.03
N THR A 224 6.48 24.64 4.70
CA THR A 224 5.82 24.37 3.42
C THR A 224 6.26 25.30 2.29
N GLU A 225 6.81 26.48 2.61
CA GLU A 225 7.40 27.40 1.62
C GLU A 225 8.85 27.01 1.27
N VAL A 226 9.46 26.14 2.07
CA VAL A 226 10.86 25.73 1.92
C VAL A 226 10.98 24.33 1.32
N ILE A 227 10.05 23.43 1.63
CA ILE A 227 10.09 22.03 1.19
C ILE A 227 9.09 21.83 0.05
N ASP A 228 9.61 21.52 -1.14
CA ASP A 228 8.79 21.17 -2.30
C ASP A 228 8.01 19.85 -2.03
N PRO A 229 6.67 19.81 -2.25
CA PRO A 229 5.88 18.57 -2.20
C PRO A 229 6.46 17.39 -2.99
N ALA A 230 7.16 17.65 -4.10
CA ALA A 230 7.82 16.63 -4.91
C ALA A 230 8.95 15.92 -4.15
N VAL A 231 9.67 16.62 -3.28
CA VAL A 231 10.68 16.03 -2.40
C VAL A 231 10.03 15.07 -1.41
N VAL A 232 8.92 15.47 -0.79
CA VAL A 232 8.17 14.63 0.14
C VAL A 232 7.66 13.37 -0.56
N LYS A 233 7.07 13.54 -1.74
CA LYS A 233 6.58 12.43 -2.59
C LYS A 233 7.70 11.45 -2.94
N THR A 234 8.86 11.96 -3.32
CA THR A 234 10.05 11.15 -3.65
C THR A 234 10.54 10.36 -2.45
N ILE A 235 10.64 10.98 -1.28
CA ILE A 235 11.04 10.30 -0.04
C ILE A 235 10.06 9.16 0.27
N ILE A 236 8.75 9.42 0.25
CA ILE A 236 7.73 8.38 0.51
C ILE A 236 7.85 7.22 -0.49
N ALA A 237 8.06 7.52 -1.77
CA ALA A 237 8.22 6.49 -2.79
C ALA A 237 9.47 5.64 -2.54
N ILE A 238 10.64 6.25 -2.28
CA ILE A 238 11.92 5.57 -2.01
C ILE A 238 11.83 4.66 -0.79
N GLU A 239 11.14 5.13 0.25
CA GLU A 239 11.03 4.47 1.53
C GLU A 239 10.20 3.18 1.51
N HIS A 240 9.34 3.03 0.49
CA HIS A 240 8.61 1.80 0.23
C HIS A 240 9.27 0.92 -0.84
N VAL A 241 10.48 1.30 -1.30
CA VAL A 241 11.26 0.50 -2.24
C VAL A 241 11.91 -0.66 -1.51
N ASP A 242 11.66 -1.87 -1.98
CA ASP A 242 12.55 -2.99 -1.72
C ASP A 242 13.75 -2.88 -2.66
N ALA A 243 14.96 -2.72 -2.11
CA ALA A 243 16.19 -2.56 -2.90
C ALA A 243 16.41 -3.69 -3.92
N SER A 244 15.89 -4.90 -3.66
CA SER A 244 15.95 -6.02 -4.60
C SER A 244 15.09 -5.82 -5.86
N VAL A 245 14.07 -4.96 -5.78
CA VAL A 245 13.19 -4.62 -6.92
C VAL A 245 13.89 -3.66 -7.88
N LEU A 246 14.67 -2.70 -7.37
CA LEU A 246 15.45 -1.77 -8.23
C LEU A 246 16.58 -2.46 -8.99
N LEU A 247 17.12 -3.56 -8.45
CA LEU A 247 18.20 -4.31 -9.11
C LEU A 247 17.69 -5.16 -10.29
N ASN A 248 16.39 -5.43 -10.35
CA ASN A 248 15.80 -6.38 -11.31
C ASN A 248 14.67 -5.79 -12.18
N ASN A 249 14.23 -4.55 -11.93
CA ASN A 249 13.13 -3.88 -12.64
C ASN A 249 13.47 -2.41 -12.92
N SER A 250 12.74 -1.78 -13.84
CA SER A 250 12.89 -0.33 -14.09
C SER A 250 12.30 0.50 -12.94
N ALA A 251 12.80 1.73 -12.79
CA ALA A 251 12.24 2.70 -11.84
C ALA A 251 10.74 2.95 -12.09
N ASP A 252 10.31 2.96 -13.35
CA ASP A 252 8.91 3.17 -13.73
C ASP A 252 8.02 2.01 -13.29
N GLN A 253 8.47 0.76 -13.48
CA GLN A 253 7.74 -0.42 -13.01
C GLN A 253 7.55 -0.38 -11.48
N TYR A 254 8.57 0.07 -10.75
CA TYR A 254 8.46 0.27 -9.31
C TYR A 254 7.44 1.36 -8.97
N LEU A 255 7.51 2.52 -9.61
CA LEU A 255 6.57 3.62 -9.37
C LEU A 255 5.12 3.21 -9.67
N HIS A 256 4.91 2.51 -10.79
CA HIS A 256 3.60 1.96 -11.14
C HIS A 256 3.09 1.01 -10.06
N ARG A 257 3.93 0.09 -9.58
CA ARG A 257 3.58 -0.80 -8.48
C ARG A 257 3.26 -0.05 -7.19
N PHE A 258 4.05 0.96 -6.86
CA PHE A 258 3.86 1.80 -5.70
C PHE A 258 2.51 2.52 -5.75
N TYR A 259 2.19 3.18 -6.86
CA TYR A 259 0.91 3.88 -7.03
C TYR A 259 -0.27 2.92 -7.16
N ALA A 260 -0.13 1.79 -7.84
CA ALA A 260 -1.21 0.80 -7.88
C ALA A 260 -1.52 0.24 -6.49
N THR A 261 -0.50 0.00 -5.66
CA THR A 261 -0.68 -0.42 -4.26
C THR A 261 -1.43 0.65 -3.48
N LEU A 262 -1.07 1.93 -3.68
CA LEU A 262 -1.75 3.08 -3.08
C LEU A 262 -3.20 3.20 -3.49
N ALA A 263 -3.51 3.08 -4.78
CA ALA A 263 -4.86 3.19 -5.30
C ALA A 263 -5.80 2.14 -4.71
N THR A 264 -5.29 0.92 -4.59
CA THR A 264 -6.09 -0.24 -4.19
C THR A 264 -6.26 -0.36 -2.67
N ASN A 265 -5.28 0.08 -1.88
CA ASN A 265 -5.28 -0.09 -0.43
C ASN A 265 -5.38 1.23 0.36
N GLU A 266 -5.04 2.37 -0.24
CA GLU A 266 -5.08 3.70 0.37
C GLU A 266 -4.31 3.73 1.71
N HIS A 267 -4.96 4.08 2.82
CA HIS A 267 -4.36 4.16 4.15
C HIS A 267 -3.89 2.80 4.68
N ALA A 268 -4.41 1.69 4.15
CA ALA A 268 -3.97 0.34 4.48
C ALA A 268 -2.69 -0.07 3.71
N SER A 269 -2.26 0.72 2.73
CA SER A 269 -1.01 0.49 2.00
C SER A 269 0.16 0.47 2.98
N TYR A 270 0.98 -0.58 2.89
CA TYR A 270 2.15 -0.79 3.75
C TYR A 270 1.87 -0.80 5.27
N ALA A 271 0.60 -0.80 5.72
CA ALA A 271 0.23 -0.86 7.14
C ALA A 271 0.67 -2.17 7.80
N TYR A 272 0.88 -3.20 6.98
CA TYR A 272 1.31 -4.53 7.41
C TYR A 272 2.74 -4.87 6.97
N ALA A 273 3.41 -3.97 6.24
CA ALA A 273 4.84 -4.06 5.98
C ALA A 273 5.58 -3.71 7.29
N LYS A 274 6.39 -4.64 7.79
CA LYS A 274 7.21 -4.42 8.98
C LYS A 274 8.62 -4.11 8.52
N SER A 275 9.08 -2.87 8.70
CA SER A 275 10.52 -2.58 8.55
C SER A 275 11.31 -3.25 9.69
N SER A 276 12.62 -3.46 9.49
CA SER A 276 13.54 -3.93 10.55
C SER A 276 13.47 -3.08 11.83
N ALA A 277 13.01 -1.82 11.72
CA ALA A 277 12.82 -0.87 12.83
C ALA A 277 11.37 -0.79 13.39
N SER A 278 10.46 -1.72 13.02
CA SER A 278 9.07 -1.79 13.53
C SER A 278 8.18 -0.57 13.22
N ALA A 279 8.48 0.20 12.17
CA ALA A 279 7.57 1.22 11.63
C ALA A 279 6.56 0.59 10.65
N ARG A 280 5.36 1.17 10.54
CA ARG A 280 4.25 0.70 9.70
C ARG A 280 3.55 1.87 8.99
N GLY A 281 2.94 1.61 7.84
CA GLY A 281 2.09 2.57 7.12
C GLY A 281 2.82 3.51 6.15
N LEU A 282 2.03 4.35 5.47
CA LEU A 282 2.45 5.26 4.39
C LEU A 282 3.40 6.40 4.79
N VAL A 283 3.37 6.76 6.06
CA VAL A 283 4.31 7.70 6.68
C VAL A 283 4.81 6.96 7.89
N PHE A 284 6.12 6.74 8.01
CA PHE A 284 6.78 5.99 9.08
C PHE A 284 6.18 6.26 10.47
N GLU A 285 5.15 5.51 10.82
CA GLU A 285 4.57 5.58 12.14
C GLU A 285 5.31 4.56 12.99
N LYS A 286 6.24 5.05 13.83
CA LYS A 286 6.72 4.28 14.98
C LYS A 286 5.53 4.06 15.91
N ASN A 287 4.85 2.93 15.74
CA ASN A 287 3.73 2.56 16.59
C ASN A 287 4.25 2.06 17.95
N LYS A 288 4.71 2.98 18.81
CA LYS A 288 4.90 2.70 20.25
C LYS A 288 3.57 2.79 21.02
N ALA A 289 2.45 3.03 20.34
CA ALA A 289 1.17 3.42 20.94
C ALA A 289 -0.01 2.46 20.69
N ARG A 290 0.23 1.21 20.25
CA ARG A 290 -0.82 0.15 20.23
C ARG A 290 -0.67 -0.92 21.32
N THR A 291 0.25 -0.74 22.28
CA THR A 291 0.41 -1.66 23.42
C THR A 291 -0.45 -1.33 24.64
N HIS A 292 -1.22 -0.24 24.68
CA HIS A 292 -2.08 0.08 25.83
C HIS A 292 -3.51 0.47 25.40
N PHE A 293 -4.36 -0.54 25.23
CA PHE A 293 -5.75 -0.44 25.64
C PHE A 293 -6.02 -1.57 26.63
N ALA A 294 -5.69 -1.28 27.89
CA ALA A 294 -6.20 -1.94 29.08
C ALA A 294 -6.21 -0.88 30.19
N ARG A 295 -7.40 -0.36 30.48
CA ARG A 295 -7.86 -0.23 31.85
C ARG A 295 -9.01 -1.20 32.00
#